data_AF-A0A317DNA9-F1
#
_entry.id   AF-A0A317DNA9-F1
#
_cell.length_a   1.000
_cell.length_b   1.000
_cell.length_c   1.000
_cell.angle_alpha   90.00
_cell.angle_beta   90.00
_cell.angle_gamma   90.00
#
_symmetry.space_group_name_H-M   'P 1'
#
loop_
_entity.id
_entity.type
_entity.pdbx_description
1 polymer ?
#
loop_
_entity_poly.entity_id
_entity_poly.type
_entity_poly.pdbx_seq_one_letter_code
_entity_poly.pdbx_strand_id
1 'polypeptide(L)'
;MSGWLTEAVPRGRVAAFRTLVYLFVAADLVVFTPWVRTRVDVPGELYHPLLIGRLLPLPTPTPALVGAIFWALLVLALLAATGRAPRLLGWTVFALYFEWMIVAMSYGKVDHDRGGLLVALAALPTAGRARHGDPTRTEAGGWALRVTQIAVICTYFLAAWAKFRFGGLDWATGSVLARAIIRRGTDLADLIAQVPHLLIVAQFGILAFELLSPVVFLLPERWRLATVGFFYSFHLATVATITISFAPHLVAMTSFVPLEKVRPVVWARRVLARRGEPATPDDDASPPSALTGREPAIGPATP
;
A
#
# COMPACT_ATOMS: atom_id res chain seq x y z
N MET A 1 4.13 13.49 -26.24
CA MET A 1 3.70 12.62 -25.11
C MET A 1 4.75 12.59 -23.99
N SER A 2 5.26 13.73 -23.50
CA SER A 2 6.48 13.77 -22.67
C SER A 2 6.28 13.89 -21.15
N GLY A 3 5.06 13.77 -20.61
CA GLY A 3 4.78 14.07 -19.19
C GLY A 3 4.22 12.92 -18.34
N TRP A 4 4.03 11.70 -18.87
CA TRP A 4 3.33 10.64 -18.11
C TRP A 4 4.06 10.22 -16.83
N LEU A 5 5.39 10.11 -16.92
CA LEU A 5 6.23 9.71 -15.79
C LEU A 5 6.26 10.78 -14.70
N THR A 6 6.17 12.05 -15.09
CA THR A 6 6.35 13.22 -14.20
C THR A 6 5.05 14.00 -13.99
N GLU A 7 3.90 13.44 -14.35
CA GLU A 7 2.61 14.13 -14.31
C GLU A 7 2.39 14.80 -12.94
N ALA A 8 2.29 16.13 -12.92
CA ALA A 8 2.33 16.87 -11.68
C ALA A 8 1.16 16.49 -10.77
N VAL A 9 1.43 16.14 -9.50
CA VAL A 9 0.41 15.78 -8.50
C VAL A 9 0.37 16.77 -7.34
N PRO A 10 -0.73 16.89 -6.58
CA PRO A 10 -0.76 17.74 -5.39
C PRO A 10 0.33 17.34 -4.39
N ARG A 11 1.07 18.32 -3.84
CA ARG A 11 2.05 18.12 -2.77
C ARG A 11 1.43 17.44 -1.54
N GLY A 12 0.17 17.73 -1.25
CA GLY A 12 -0.61 17.04 -0.22
C GLY A 12 -0.64 15.52 -0.37
N ARG A 13 -0.68 15.00 -1.61
CA ARG A 13 -0.65 13.56 -1.89
C ARG A 13 0.70 12.96 -1.53
N VAL A 14 1.79 13.65 -1.88
CA VAL A 14 3.16 13.24 -1.56
C VAL A 14 3.37 13.22 -0.05
N ALA A 15 2.86 14.23 0.67
CA ALA A 15 2.95 14.28 2.13
C ALA A 15 2.19 13.12 2.79
N ALA A 16 0.98 12.81 2.32
CA ALA A 16 0.19 11.68 2.82
C ALA A 16 0.88 10.33 2.54
N PHE A 17 1.36 10.13 1.31
CA PHE A 17 2.08 8.92 0.93
C PHE A 17 3.36 8.75 1.77
N ARG A 18 4.13 9.83 1.95
CA ARG A 18 5.34 9.86 2.78
C ARG A 18 5.06 9.45 4.23
N THR A 19 4.06 10.08 4.85
CA THR A 19 3.68 9.76 6.23
C THR A 19 3.30 8.30 6.35
N LEU A 20 2.47 7.78 5.45
CA LEU A 20 2.08 6.37 5.45
C LEU A 20 3.30 5.43 5.30
N VAL A 21 4.16 5.66 4.30
CA VAL A 21 5.34 4.84 4.02
C VAL A 21 6.28 4.79 5.22
N TYR A 22 6.60 5.92 5.84
CA TYR A 22 7.54 5.94 6.97
C TYR A 22 6.91 5.40 8.27
N LEU A 23 5.61 5.62 8.50
CA LEU A 23 4.93 4.93 9.61
C LEU A 23 4.89 3.42 9.40
N PHE A 24 4.72 2.97 8.15
CA PHE A 24 4.79 1.56 7.83
C PHE A 24 6.19 0.99 8.02
N VAL A 25 7.28 1.72 7.72
CA VAL A 25 8.64 1.25 8.05
C VAL A 25 8.78 0.94 9.53
N ALA A 26 8.28 1.83 10.42
CA ALA A 26 8.27 1.56 11.85
C ALA A 26 7.44 0.31 12.19
N ALA A 27 6.26 0.16 11.58
CA ALA A 27 5.41 -1.02 11.76
C ALA A 27 6.05 -2.30 11.21
N ASP A 28 6.77 -2.25 10.08
CA ASP A 28 7.46 -3.39 9.50
C ASP A 28 8.47 -3.94 10.50
N LEU A 29 9.30 -3.08 11.09
CA LEU A 29 10.30 -3.50 12.08
C LEU A 29 9.72 -4.22 13.29
N VAL A 30 8.59 -3.75 13.81
CA VAL A 30 8.04 -4.25 15.09
C VAL A 30 6.96 -5.32 14.91
N VAL A 31 6.24 -5.34 13.79
CA VAL A 31 5.09 -6.24 13.58
C VAL A 31 5.36 -7.27 12.49
N PHE A 32 5.88 -6.86 11.34
CA PHE A 32 5.97 -7.74 10.16
C PHE A 32 7.32 -8.44 9.99
N THR A 33 8.40 -7.80 10.44
CA THR A 33 9.78 -8.30 10.37
C THR A 33 10.55 -8.32 11.70
N PRO A 34 9.92 -8.52 12.88
CA PRO A 34 10.66 -8.58 14.15
C PRO A 34 11.72 -9.70 14.15
N TRP A 35 11.50 -10.75 13.36
CA TRP A 35 12.43 -11.87 13.16
C TRP A 35 13.78 -11.47 12.53
N VAL A 36 13.90 -10.32 11.87
CA VAL A 36 15.20 -9.88 11.32
C VAL A 36 16.17 -9.57 12.46
N ARG A 37 15.66 -9.05 13.58
CA ARG A 37 16.46 -8.80 14.78
C ARG A 37 17.06 -10.10 15.36
N THR A 38 16.37 -11.22 15.24
CA THR A 38 16.84 -12.52 15.74
C THR A 38 17.81 -13.21 14.78
N ARG A 39 18.11 -12.63 13.61
CA ARG A 39 19.11 -13.18 12.68
C ARG A 39 20.54 -13.09 13.21
N VAL A 40 20.78 -12.23 14.19
CA VAL A 40 22.07 -12.07 14.87
C VAL A 40 22.50 -13.33 15.62
N ASP A 41 21.54 -14.19 15.98
CA ASP A 41 21.78 -15.45 16.68
C ASP A 41 22.06 -16.60 15.70
N VAL A 42 21.97 -16.36 14.38
CA VAL A 42 22.26 -17.36 13.35
C VAL A 42 23.76 -17.37 13.06
N PRO A 43 24.41 -18.56 13.00
CA PRO A 43 25.83 -18.67 12.69
C PRO A 43 26.22 -17.89 11.44
N GLY A 44 27.30 -17.12 11.53
CA GLY A 44 27.82 -16.31 10.43
C GLY A 44 28.20 -17.12 9.19
N GLU A 45 28.48 -18.42 9.34
CA GLU A 45 28.76 -19.34 8.23
C GLU A 45 27.58 -19.52 7.27
N LEU A 46 26.35 -19.27 7.75
CA LEU A 46 25.13 -19.33 6.93
C LEU A 46 24.81 -17.98 6.26
N TYR A 47 25.63 -16.94 6.49
CA TYR A 47 25.46 -15.64 5.87
C TYR A 47 25.99 -15.67 4.43
N HIS A 48 25.07 -15.61 3.47
CA HIS A 48 25.37 -15.51 2.06
C HIS A 48 24.88 -14.16 1.54
N PRO A 49 25.76 -13.15 1.45
CA PRO A 49 25.34 -11.81 1.06
C PRO A 49 24.72 -11.81 -0.34
N LEU A 50 23.67 -10.99 -0.48
CA LEU A 50 23.12 -10.64 -1.79
C LEU A 50 24.22 -10.07 -2.70
N LEU A 51 23.98 -10.05 -4.02
CA LEU A 51 24.95 -9.54 -4.99
C LEU A 51 25.52 -8.17 -4.59
N ILE A 52 24.67 -7.25 -4.11
CA ILE A 52 25.12 -5.92 -3.67
C ILE A 52 26.06 -5.98 -2.47
N GLY A 53 25.84 -6.88 -1.51
CA GLY A 53 26.73 -7.12 -0.37
C GLY A 53 28.00 -7.92 -0.72
N ARG A 54 28.10 -8.42 -1.95
CA ARG A 54 29.35 -8.96 -2.51
C ARG A 54 30.14 -7.89 -3.27
N LEU A 55 29.44 -6.97 -3.93
CA LEU A 55 30.05 -5.84 -4.65
C LEU A 55 30.56 -4.76 -3.69
N LEU A 56 29.76 -4.45 -2.66
CA LEU A 56 30.18 -3.71 -1.49
C LEU A 56 30.53 -4.78 -0.45
N PRO A 57 31.80 -5.02 -0.11
CA PRO A 57 32.20 -6.14 0.76
C PRO A 57 31.71 -5.91 2.20
N LEU A 58 30.40 -6.08 2.41
CA LEU A 58 29.73 -5.87 3.69
C LEU A 58 30.05 -7.06 4.60
N PRO A 59 30.55 -6.81 5.82
CA PRO A 59 30.89 -7.88 6.74
C PRO A 59 29.62 -8.61 7.21
N THR A 60 29.80 -9.80 7.77
CA THR A 60 28.70 -10.51 8.45
C THR A 60 28.09 -9.61 9.53
N PRO A 61 26.75 -9.43 9.56
CA PRO A 61 26.10 -8.54 10.50
C PRO A 61 26.33 -8.97 11.95
N THR A 62 26.74 -8.02 12.81
CA THR A 62 26.91 -8.27 14.24
C THR A 62 25.64 -7.90 15.02
N PRO A 63 25.44 -8.44 16.24
CA PRO A 63 24.32 -8.04 17.11
C PRO A 63 24.25 -6.53 17.34
N ALA A 64 25.41 -5.89 17.52
CA ALA A 64 25.51 -4.45 17.72
C ALA A 64 25.04 -3.66 16.48
N LEU A 65 25.47 -4.07 15.28
CA LEU A 65 25.08 -3.43 14.03
C LEU A 65 23.57 -3.53 13.80
N VAL A 66 23.01 -4.73 13.91
CA VAL A 66 21.57 -4.96 13.69
C VAL A 66 20.74 -4.22 14.72
N GLY A 67 21.15 -4.22 15.99
CA GLY A 67 20.51 -3.44 17.05
C GLY A 67 20.56 -1.93 16.80
N ALA A 68 21.70 -1.40 16.36
CA ALA A 68 21.86 0.01 16.03
C ALA A 68 20.97 0.41 14.85
N ILE A 69 20.96 -0.38 13.77
CA ILE A 69 20.10 -0.15 12.60
C ILE A 69 18.63 -0.17 13.03
N PHE A 70 18.19 -1.16 13.82
CA PHE A 70 16.81 -1.26 14.28
C PHE A 70 16.35 0.00 15.00
N TRP A 71 17.08 0.44 16.03
CA TRP A 71 16.69 1.61 16.83
C TRP A 71 16.80 2.90 16.03
N ALA A 72 17.86 3.08 15.24
CA ALA A 72 18.03 4.24 14.39
C ALA A 72 16.89 4.34 13.37
N LEU A 73 16.58 3.24 12.69
CA LEU A 73 15.53 3.18 11.68
C LEU A 73 14.15 3.43 12.27
N LEU A 74 13.86 2.87 13.46
CA LEU A 74 12.60 3.12 14.16
C LEU A 74 12.40 4.62 14.47
N VAL A 75 13.39 5.26 15.09
CA VAL A 75 13.30 6.69 15.45
C VAL A 75 13.27 7.56 14.20
N LEU A 76 14.17 7.32 13.24
CA LEU A 76 14.29 8.13 12.04
C LEU A 76 13.08 8.00 11.12
N ALA A 77 12.43 6.82 11.04
CA ALA A 77 11.20 6.64 10.28
C ALA A 77 10.06 7.50 10.88
N LEU A 78 9.90 7.49 12.20
CA LEU A 78 8.91 8.35 12.87
C LEU A 78 9.19 9.84 12.64
N LEU A 79 10.46 10.26 12.69
CA LEU A 79 10.85 11.63 12.38
C LEU A 79 10.62 11.97 10.89
N ALA A 80 10.94 11.06 9.98
CA ALA A 80 10.76 11.24 8.53
C ALA A 80 9.27 11.39 8.16
N ALA A 81 8.37 10.69 8.87
CA ALA A 81 6.93 10.77 8.70
C ALA A 81 6.38 12.20 8.93
N THR A 82 7.10 13.05 9.70
CA THR A 82 6.72 14.46 9.94
C THR A 82 6.99 15.37 8.75
N GLY A 83 7.86 14.97 7.81
CA GLY A 83 8.21 15.75 6.63
C GLY A 83 9.07 17.01 6.88
N ARG A 84 9.67 17.17 8.08
CA ARG A 84 10.48 18.37 8.43
C ARG A 84 11.79 18.49 7.65
N ALA A 85 12.50 17.38 7.43
CA ALA A 85 13.76 17.32 6.68
C ALA A 85 13.73 16.15 5.66
N PRO A 86 12.84 16.22 4.65
CA PRO A 86 12.44 15.04 3.86
C PRO A 86 13.58 14.44 3.03
N ARG A 87 14.56 15.25 2.60
CA ARG A 87 15.74 14.76 1.87
C ARG A 87 16.69 13.98 2.78
N LEU A 88 17.16 14.63 3.85
CA LEU A 88 18.11 14.01 4.79
C LEU A 88 17.49 12.78 5.45
N LEU A 89 16.36 12.95 6.16
CA LEU A 89 15.71 11.85 6.86
C LEU A 89 15.27 10.75 5.88
N GLY A 90 14.78 11.13 4.70
CA GLY A 90 14.33 10.15 3.73
C GLY A 90 15.45 9.31 3.14
N TRP A 91 16.58 9.92 2.76
CA TRP A 91 17.76 9.18 2.30
C TRP A 91 18.39 8.33 3.41
N THR A 92 18.43 8.83 4.65
CA THR A 92 18.93 8.04 5.79
C THR A 92 18.05 6.83 6.05
N VAL A 93 16.72 7.00 6.08
CA VAL A 93 15.78 5.87 6.26
C VAL A 93 15.89 4.89 5.11
N PHE A 94 16.03 5.35 3.86
CA PHE A 94 16.25 4.46 2.72
C PHE A 94 17.53 3.63 2.89
N ALA A 95 18.67 4.26 3.18
CA ALA A 95 19.94 3.56 3.33
C ALA A 95 19.89 2.51 4.45
N LEU A 96 19.34 2.88 5.61
CA LEU A 96 19.19 1.98 6.75
C LEU A 96 18.20 0.84 6.48
N TYR A 97 17.06 1.11 5.83
CA TYR A 97 16.09 0.08 5.47
C TYR A 97 16.64 -0.84 4.38
N PHE A 98 17.44 -0.31 3.45
CA PHE A 98 18.11 -1.11 2.44
C PHE A 98 19.12 -2.08 3.07
N GLU A 99 19.94 -1.60 4.00
CA GLU A 99 20.84 -2.45 4.79
C GLU A 99 20.06 -3.49 5.59
N TRP A 100 18.98 -3.09 6.26
CA TRP A 100 18.07 -3.99 6.98
C TRP A 100 17.57 -5.13 6.09
N MET A 101 17.26 -4.84 4.81
CA MET A 101 16.85 -5.84 3.83
C MET A 101 18.00 -6.73 3.35
N ILE A 102 19.22 -6.21 3.21
CA ILE A 102 20.40 -7.03 2.92
C ILE A 102 20.59 -8.06 4.04
N VAL A 103 20.57 -7.63 5.30
CA VAL A 103 20.68 -8.52 6.46
C VAL A 103 19.56 -9.57 6.45
N ALA A 104 18.31 -9.13 6.28
CA ALA A 104 17.14 -10.00 6.31
C ALA A 104 17.20 -11.14 5.27
N MET A 105 17.67 -10.84 4.05
CA MET A 105 17.59 -11.75 2.91
C MET A 105 18.87 -12.57 2.67
N SER A 106 19.96 -12.25 3.35
CA SER A 106 21.24 -12.97 3.20
C SER A 106 21.30 -14.32 3.94
N TYR A 107 20.21 -14.71 4.62
CA TYR A 107 20.05 -16.02 5.29
C TYR A 107 18.98 -16.90 4.61
N GLY A 108 18.87 -16.82 3.28
CA GLY A 108 18.08 -17.73 2.45
C GLY A 108 16.57 -17.45 2.38
N LYS A 109 16.06 -16.44 3.09
CA LYS A 109 14.69 -15.96 2.93
C LYS A 109 14.67 -14.82 1.91
N VAL A 110 13.74 -14.81 0.97
CA VAL A 110 13.60 -13.71 -0.01
C VAL A 110 12.16 -13.21 0.01
N ASP A 111 11.96 -12.00 0.53
CA ASP A 111 10.65 -11.34 0.55
C ASP A 111 10.57 -10.30 -0.58
N HIS A 112 9.99 -10.71 -1.71
CA HIS A 112 9.87 -9.90 -2.92
C HIS A 112 8.78 -8.81 -2.82
N ASP A 113 7.88 -8.91 -1.85
CA ASP A 113 6.81 -7.94 -1.55
C ASP A 113 7.34 -6.56 -1.13
N ARG A 114 8.60 -6.50 -0.68
CA ARG A 114 9.26 -5.26 -0.21
C ARG A 114 9.87 -4.42 -1.32
N GLY A 115 9.95 -4.92 -2.56
CA GLY A 115 10.55 -4.21 -3.68
C GLY A 115 9.88 -2.85 -3.96
N GLY A 116 8.55 -2.81 -4.00
CA GLY A 116 7.80 -1.56 -4.19
C GLY A 116 8.02 -0.54 -3.07
N LEU A 117 8.12 -1.00 -1.82
CA LEU A 117 8.41 -0.14 -0.67
C LEU A 117 9.83 0.43 -0.73
N LEU A 118 10.83 -0.38 -1.10
CA LEU A 118 12.20 0.09 -1.30
C LEU A 118 12.30 1.18 -2.37
N VAL A 119 11.59 1.01 -3.50
CA VAL A 119 11.53 2.04 -4.54
C VAL A 119 10.85 3.30 -4.02
N ALA A 120 9.76 3.18 -3.26
CA ALA A 120 9.11 4.34 -2.63
C ALA A 120 10.06 5.10 -1.70
N LEU A 121 10.83 4.39 -0.87
CA LEU A 121 11.81 4.97 0.05
C LEU A 121 12.96 5.67 -0.69
N ALA A 122 13.41 5.14 -1.82
CA ALA A 122 14.42 5.79 -2.68
C ALA A 122 13.85 7.02 -3.40
N ALA A 123 12.58 6.98 -3.79
CA ALA A 123 11.97 8.01 -4.62
C ALA A 123 11.42 9.21 -3.82
N LEU A 124 10.82 8.97 -2.66
CA LEU A 124 10.24 10.02 -1.80
C LEU A 124 11.18 11.19 -1.44
N PRO A 125 12.48 10.98 -1.17
CA PRO A 125 13.42 12.06 -0.88
C PRO A 125 13.60 13.03 -2.06
N THR A 126 13.44 12.56 -3.30
CA THR A 126 13.63 13.41 -4.50
C THR A 126 12.50 14.44 -4.66
N ALA A 127 11.30 14.13 -4.17
CA ALA A 127 10.13 15.00 -4.24
C ALA A 127 10.21 16.27 -3.36
N GLY A 128 11.18 16.34 -2.42
CA GLY A 128 11.42 17.53 -1.62
C GLY A 128 10.31 17.85 -0.59
N ARG A 129 10.16 19.14 -0.23
CA ARG A 129 9.20 19.57 0.80
C ARG A 129 7.77 19.46 0.28
N ALA A 130 6.91 18.84 1.08
CA ALA A 130 5.49 18.70 0.83
C ALA A 130 4.75 18.71 2.17
N ARG A 131 3.59 19.37 2.23
CA ARG A 131 2.75 19.48 3.43
C ARG A 131 1.38 18.87 3.18
N HIS A 132 0.78 18.28 4.21
CA HIS A 132 -0.58 17.76 4.15
C HIS A 132 -1.57 18.85 3.75
N GLY A 133 -2.51 18.52 2.85
CA GLY A 133 -3.53 19.44 2.36
C GLY A 133 -3.04 20.48 1.33
N ASP A 134 -1.75 20.53 1.00
CA ASP A 134 -1.20 21.47 0.02
C ASP A 134 -1.68 21.12 -1.41
N PRO A 135 -2.47 22.00 -2.07
CA PRO A 135 -3.01 21.73 -3.39
C PRO A 135 -2.00 21.98 -4.52
N THR A 136 -0.86 22.62 -4.23
CA THR A 136 0.12 22.98 -5.27
C THR A 136 0.68 21.71 -5.91
N ARG A 137 0.82 21.73 -7.24
CA ARG A 137 1.23 20.53 -8.00
C ARG A 137 2.76 20.45 -8.12
N THR A 138 3.29 19.23 -8.16
CA THR A 138 4.72 18.96 -8.29
C THR A 138 4.99 17.78 -9.21
N GLU A 139 5.89 17.99 -10.19
CA GLU A 139 6.36 16.94 -11.10
C GLU A 139 7.26 15.92 -10.40
N ALA A 140 8.14 16.37 -9.50
CA ALA A 140 9.00 15.49 -8.71
C ALA A 140 8.17 14.53 -7.83
N GLY A 141 7.05 15.02 -7.28
CA GLY A 141 6.08 14.15 -6.59
C GLY A 141 5.38 13.19 -7.54
N GLY A 142 5.04 13.63 -8.76
CA GLY A 142 4.47 12.80 -9.81
C GLY A 142 5.40 11.64 -10.18
N TRP A 143 6.67 11.94 -10.40
CA TRP A 143 7.73 10.97 -10.64
C TRP A 143 7.81 9.96 -9.51
N ALA A 144 7.94 10.42 -8.25
CA ALA A 144 8.10 9.52 -7.11
C ALA A 144 6.92 8.55 -6.94
N LEU A 145 5.69 9.01 -7.15
CA LEU A 145 4.51 8.14 -7.16
C LEU A 145 4.54 7.19 -8.36
N ARG A 146 4.86 7.66 -9.57
CA ARG A 146 4.84 6.84 -10.77
C ARG A 146 5.89 5.74 -10.76
N VAL A 147 7.12 6.01 -10.34
CA VAL A 147 8.14 4.95 -10.22
C VAL A 147 7.77 3.92 -9.16
N THR A 148 7.12 4.33 -8.07
CA THR A 148 6.57 3.41 -7.08
C THR A 148 5.46 2.55 -7.67
N GLN A 149 4.52 3.16 -8.42
CA GLN A 149 3.46 2.43 -9.12
C GLN A 149 4.04 1.39 -10.08
N ILE A 150 5.04 1.77 -10.87
CA ILE A 150 5.73 0.85 -11.78
C ILE A 150 6.34 -0.32 -10.99
N ALA A 151 7.04 -0.05 -9.88
CA ALA A 151 7.62 -1.10 -9.05
C ALA A 151 6.58 -2.07 -8.48
N VAL A 152 5.43 -1.56 -8.03
CA VAL A 152 4.28 -2.38 -7.60
C VAL A 152 3.82 -3.30 -8.73
N ILE A 153 3.60 -2.76 -9.93
CA ILE A 153 3.15 -3.57 -11.06
C ILE A 153 4.22 -4.57 -11.53
N CYS A 154 5.50 -4.19 -11.49
CA CYS A 154 6.60 -5.11 -11.72
C CYS A 154 6.60 -6.27 -10.73
N THR A 155 6.22 -6.06 -9.45
CA THR A 155 6.11 -7.17 -8.49
C THR A 155 5.09 -8.22 -8.96
N TYR A 156 3.90 -7.82 -9.42
CA TYR A 156 2.91 -8.76 -9.95
C TYR A 156 3.41 -9.44 -11.24
N PHE A 157 3.80 -8.63 -12.22
CA PHE A 157 4.19 -9.14 -13.53
C PHE A 157 5.41 -10.09 -13.44
N LEU A 158 6.45 -9.69 -12.70
CA LEU A 158 7.64 -10.52 -12.51
C LEU A 158 7.36 -11.74 -11.63
N ALA A 159 6.37 -11.69 -10.74
CA ALA A 159 5.93 -12.88 -10.00
C ALA A 159 5.32 -13.92 -10.95
N ALA A 160 4.44 -13.52 -11.88
CA ALA A 160 3.92 -14.44 -12.90
C ALA A 160 5.04 -14.97 -13.82
N TRP A 161 5.94 -14.08 -14.25
CA TRP A 161 7.09 -14.48 -15.05
C TRP A 161 7.97 -15.52 -14.32
N ALA A 162 8.23 -15.31 -13.03
CA ALA A 162 8.98 -16.25 -12.21
C ALA A 162 8.27 -17.61 -12.09
N LYS A 163 6.94 -17.62 -11.97
CA LYS A 163 6.14 -18.86 -11.95
C LYS A 163 6.34 -19.67 -13.23
N PHE A 164 6.30 -19.03 -14.41
CA PHE A 164 6.61 -19.72 -15.67
C PHE A 164 8.07 -20.15 -15.77
N ARG A 165 9.00 -19.27 -15.40
CA ARG A 165 10.44 -19.55 -15.53
C ARG A 165 10.88 -20.76 -14.70
N PHE A 166 10.34 -20.90 -13.49
CA PHE A 166 10.78 -21.96 -12.55
C PHE A 166 9.81 -23.14 -12.46
N GLY A 167 8.53 -22.96 -12.77
CA GLY A 167 7.50 -23.99 -12.70
C GLY A 167 6.91 -24.42 -14.04
N GLY A 168 7.26 -23.78 -15.14
CA GLY A 168 6.68 -24.06 -16.46
C GLY A 168 5.17 -23.80 -16.53
N LEU A 169 4.51 -24.39 -17.53
CA LEU A 169 3.04 -24.36 -17.63
C LEU A 169 2.38 -25.17 -16.52
N ASP A 170 3.07 -26.18 -15.99
CA ASP A 170 2.61 -27.04 -14.90
C ASP A 170 2.38 -26.26 -13.60
N TRP A 171 2.92 -25.04 -13.46
CA TRP A 171 2.55 -24.18 -12.34
C TRP A 171 1.04 -23.93 -12.29
N ALA A 172 0.39 -23.77 -13.44
CA ALA A 172 -1.04 -23.44 -13.55
C ALA A 172 -1.96 -24.60 -13.15
N THR A 173 -1.50 -25.84 -13.30
CA THR A 173 -2.30 -27.07 -13.07
C THR A 173 -1.77 -27.94 -11.94
N GLY A 174 -0.60 -27.63 -11.40
CA GLY A 174 0.09 -28.42 -10.38
C GLY A 174 -0.41 -28.18 -8.95
N SER A 175 0.30 -28.76 -7.99
CA SER A 175 -0.07 -28.78 -6.56
C SER A 175 0.41 -27.57 -5.76
N VAL A 176 0.82 -26.47 -6.41
CA VAL A 176 1.45 -25.33 -5.74
C VAL A 176 0.51 -24.68 -4.72
N LEU A 177 -0.75 -24.44 -5.10
CA LEU A 177 -1.73 -23.85 -4.20
C LEU A 177 -2.12 -24.82 -3.08
N ALA A 178 -2.29 -26.11 -3.38
CA ALA A 178 -2.53 -27.14 -2.38
C ALA A 178 -1.40 -27.22 -1.34
N ARG A 179 -0.13 -27.16 -1.79
CA ARG A 179 1.05 -27.11 -0.90
C ARG A 179 1.06 -25.85 -0.04
N ALA A 180 0.61 -24.72 -0.56
CA ALA A 180 0.49 -23.49 0.22
C ALA A 180 -0.57 -23.61 1.32
N ILE A 181 -1.73 -24.19 1.00
CA ILE A 181 -2.81 -24.47 1.96
C ILE A 181 -2.31 -25.43 3.05
N ILE A 182 -1.67 -26.55 2.71
CA ILE A 182 -1.16 -27.49 3.71
C ILE A 182 -0.17 -26.83 4.68
N ARG A 183 0.67 -25.90 4.19
CA ARG A 183 1.72 -25.27 5.00
C ARG A 183 1.21 -24.10 5.86
N ARG A 184 0.16 -23.39 5.41
CA ARG A 184 -0.23 -22.07 5.97
C ARG A 184 -1.73 -21.79 5.96
N GLY A 185 -2.54 -22.79 5.63
CA GLY A 185 -3.97 -22.69 5.44
C GLY A 185 -4.73 -22.30 6.69
N THR A 186 -5.99 -21.96 6.48
CA THR A 186 -7.02 -21.64 7.47
C THR A 186 -8.22 -22.53 7.21
N ASP A 187 -9.19 -22.54 8.12
CA ASP A 187 -10.46 -23.26 7.95
C ASP A 187 -11.17 -22.88 6.64
N LEU A 188 -11.04 -21.62 6.20
CA LEU A 188 -11.57 -21.16 4.91
C LEU A 188 -10.86 -21.83 3.73
N ALA A 189 -9.54 -21.99 3.82
CA ALA A 189 -8.78 -22.69 2.77
C ALA A 189 -9.12 -24.18 2.74
N ASP A 190 -9.36 -24.82 3.89
CA ASP A 190 -9.78 -26.22 3.95
C ASP A 190 -11.14 -26.43 3.30
N LEU A 191 -12.09 -25.50 3.49
CA LEU A 191 -13.37 -25.52 2.78
C LEU A 191 -13.19 -25.39 1.27
N ILE A 192 -12.34 -24.47 0.82
CA ILE A 192 -12.05 -24.27 -0.61
C ILE A 192 -11.36 -25.50 -1.22
N ALA A 193 -10.46 -26.13 -0.48
CA ALA A 193 -9.69 -27.29 -0.93
C ALA A 193 -10.56 -28.54 -1.19
N GLN A 194 -11.78 -28.60 -0.64
CA GLN A 194 -12.75 -29.66 -0.93
C GLN A 194 -13.26 -29.63 -2.37
N VAL A 195 -13.01 -28.56 -3.13
CA VAL A 195 -13.38 -28.42 -4.54
C VAL A 195 -12.09 -28.37 -5.39
N PRO A 196 -11.54 -29.52 -5.84
CA PRO A 196 -10.21 -29.57 -6.46
C PRO A 196 -10.04 -28.66 -7.68
N HIS A 197 -11.08 -28.55 -8.52
CA HIS A 197 -11.05 -27.69 -9.70
C HIS A 197 -10.98 -26.19 -9.38
N LEU A 198 -11.45 -25.79 -8.19
CA LEU A 198 -11.40 -24.38 -7.77
C LEU A 198 -9.96 -23.91 -7.57
N LEU A 199 -9.05 -24.79 -7.11
CA LEU A 199 -7.63 -24.47 -6.97
C LEU A 199 -6.95 -24.24 -8.32
N ILE A 200 -7.30 -25.05 -9.33
CA ILE A 200 -6.78 -24.89 -10.70
C ILE A 200 -7.29 -23.57 -11.29
N VAL A 201 -8.59 -23.30 -11.19
CA VAL A 201 -9.18 -22.03 -11.65
C VAL A 201 -8.52 -20.84 -10.96
N ALA A 202 -8.27 -20.92 -9.65
CA ALA A 202 -7.58 -19.88 -8.89
C ALA A 202 -6.13 -19.69 -9.38
N GLN A 203 -5.39 -20.76 -9.69
CA GLN A 203 -4.02 -20.66 -10.24
C GLN A 203 -4.02 -19.95 -11.61
N PHE A 204 -4.93 -20.30 -12.51
CA PHE A 204 -5.09 -19.59 -13.78
C PHE A 204 -5.50 -18.12 -13.57
N GLY A 205 -6.42 -17.85 -12.65
CA GLY A 205 -6.82 -16.51 -12.28
C GLY A 205 -5.64 -15.67 -11.78
N ILE A 206 -4.81 -16.24 -10.90
CA ILE A 206 -3.58 -15.63 -10.39
C ILE A 206 -2.64 -15.26 -11.52
N LEU A 207 -2.32 -16.22 -12.40
CA LEU A 207 -1.45 -15.97 -13.54
C LEU A 207 -2.01 -14.88 -14.46
N ALA A 208 -3.30 -14.96 -14.79
CA ALA A 208 -3.94 -14.02 -15.70
C ALA A 208 -3.86 -12.59 -15.17
N PHE A 209 -4.26 -12.35 -13.91
CA PHE A 209 -4.25 -10.98 -13.39
C PHE A 209 -2.82 -10.47 -13.17
N GLU A 210 -1.88 -11.30 -12.73
CA GLU A 210 -0.50 -10.89 -12.52
C GLU A 210 0.17 -10.47 -13.85
N LEU A 211 -0.02 -11.26 -14.91
CA LEU A 211 0.47 -10.94 -16.27
C LEU A 211 -0.21 -9.70 -16.85
N LEU A 212 -1.50 -9.54 -16.63
CA LEU A 212 -2.27 -8.41 -17.15
C LEU A 212 -2.17 -7.15 -16.27
N SER A 213 -1.46 -7.21 -15.14
CA SER A 213 -1.29 -6.07 -14.24
C SER A 213 -0.77 -4.78 -14.90
N PRO A 214 0.08 -4.79 -15.95
CA PRO A 214 0.50 -3.56 -16.65
C PRO A 214 -0.63 -2.81 -17.36
N VAL A 215 -1.74 -3.49 -17.69
CA VAL A 215 -2.91 -2.86 -18.32
C VAL A 215 -3.49 -1.75 -17.44
N VAL A 216 -3.27 -1.78 -16.12
CA VAL A 216 -3.73 -0.76 -15.17
C VAL A 216 -3.30 0.67 -15.56
N PHE A 217 -2.17 0.82 -16.26
CA PHE A 217 -1.67 2.12 -16.71
C PHE A 217 -2.38 2.67 -17.95
N LEU A 218 -3.08 1.82 -18.68
CA LEU A 218 -3.90 2.16 -19.85
C LEU A 218 -5.34 2.46 -19.47
N LEU A 219 -5.75 2.11 -18.25
CA LEU A 219 -7.12 2.29 -17.78
C LEU A 219 -7.39 3.77 -17.41
N PRO A 220 -8.60 4.27 -17.73
CA PRO A 220 -9.04 5.58 -17.21
C PRO A 220 -9.20 5.50 -15.69
N GLU A 221 -9.18 6.67 -15.03
CA GLU A 221 -9.09 6.77 -13.55
C GLU A 221 -10.12 5.93 -12.81
N ARG A 222 -11.38 5.91 -13.26
CA ARG A 222 -12.46 5.12 -12.63
C ARG A 222 -12.15 3.62 -12.58
N TRP A 223 -11.67 3.07 -13.70
CA TRP A 223 -11.38 1.65 -13.81
C TRP A 223 -10.07 1.31 -13.12
N ARG A 224 -9.09 2.21 -13.14
CA ARG A 224 -7.84 2.07 -12.41
C ARG A 224 -8.07 1.91 -10.90
N LEU A 225 -8.95 2.70 -10.29
CA LEU A 225 -9.26 2.56 -8.86
C LEU A 225 -9.98 1.24 -8.56
N ALA A 226 -10.91 0.81 -9.42
CA ALA A 226 -11.55 -0.50 -9.29
C ALA A 226 -10.53 -1.64 -9.38
N THR A 227 -9.59 -1.59 -10.34
CA THR A 227 -8.49 -2.57 -10.47
C THR A 227 -7.59 -2.58 -9.24
N VAL A 228 -7.24 -1.43 -8.68
CA VAL A 228 -6.47 -1.34 -7.42
C VAL A 228 -7.27 -1.93 -6.26
N GLY A 229 -8.58 -1.69 -6.19
CA GLY A 229 -9.47 -2.33 -5.22
C GLY A 229 -9.48 -3.85 -5.34
N PHE A 230 -9.52 -4.37 -6.57
CA PHE A 230 -9.36 -5.81 -6.85
C PHE A 230 -8.00 -6.34 -6.39
N PHE A 231 -6.90 -5.61 -6.59
CA PHE A 231 -5.60 -6.01 -6.06
C PHE A 231 -5.59 -6.10 -4.53
N TYR A 232 -6.22 -5.15 -3.83
CA TYR A 232 -6.39 -5.25 -2.37
C TYR A 232 -7.22 -6.47 -1.97
N SER A 233 -8.32 -6.77 -2.67
CA SER A 233 -9.16 -7.92 -2.33
C SER A 233 -8.45 -9.25 -2.58
N PHE A 234 -7.61 -9.35 -3.61
CA PHE A 234 -6.75 -10.50 -3.84
C PHE A 234 -5.82 -10.77 -2.65
N HIS A 235 -5.16 -9.73 -2.13
CA HIS A 235 -4.29 -9.86 -0.96
C HIS A 235 -5.05 -10.17 0.32
N LEU A 236 -6.26 -9.61 0.48
CA LEU A 236 -7.14 -9.96 1.58
C LEU A 236 -7.53 -11.44 1.52
N ALA A 237 -7.92 -11.95 0.34
CA ALA A 237 -8.21 -13.36 0.14
C ALA A 237 -6.98 -14.23 0.43
N THR A 238 -5.78 -13.79 0.05
CA THR A 238 -4.52 -14.50 0.32
C THR A 238 -4.24 -14.59 1.82
N VAL A 239 -4.41 -13.50 2.58
CA VAL A 239 -4.27 -13.53 4.04
C VAL A 239 -5.34 -14.42 4.67
N ALA A 240 -6.59 -14.27 4.24
CA ALA A 240 -7.73 -15.00 4.78
C ALA A 240 -7.65 -16.50 4.51
N THR A 241 -6.99 -16.93 3.44
CA THR A 241 -6.85 -18.35 3.09
C THR A 241 -5.55 -18.96 3.58
N ILE A 242 -4.40 -18.33 3.32
CA ILE A 242 -3.08 -18.93 3.55
C ILE A 242 -2.16 -18.10 4.46
N THR A 243 -2.71 -17.12 5.20
CA THR A 243 -2.00 -16.31 6.22
C THR A 243 -0.74 -15.58 5.73
N ILE A 244 -0.53 -15.47 4.42
CA ILE A 244 0.59 -14.72 3.84
C ILE A 244 0.20 -13.25 3.72
N SER A 245 0.94 -12.38 4.41
CA SER A 245 0.78 -10.93 4.31
C SER A 245 1.75 -10.33 3.30
N PHE A 246 1.24 -9.42 2.49
CA PHE A 246 2.00 -8.58 1.54
C PHE A 246 1.91 -7.10 1.94
N ALA A 247 1.82 -6.79 3.24
CA ALA A 247 1.60 -5.43 3.74
C ALA A 247 2.56 -4.36 3.17
N PRO A 248 3.89 -4.61 3.01
CA PRO A 248 4.79 -3.65 2.37
C PRO A 248 4.39 -3.30 0.94
N HIS A 249 3.97 -4.31 0.18
CA HIS A 249 3.49 -4.15 -1.19
C HIS A 249 2.19 -3.34 -1.24
N LEU A 250 1.25 -3.64 -0.33
CA LEU A 250 -0.01 -2.90 -0.20
C LEU A 250 0.23 -1.43 0.13
N VAL A 251 1.16 -1.12 1.03
CA VAL A 251 1.53 0.27 1.32
C VAL A 251 2.10 0.97 0.10
N ALA A 252 3.02 0.35 -0.64
CA ALA A 252 3.51 0.92 -1.90
C ALA A 252 2.39 1.12 -2.93
N MET A 253 1.41 0.21 -2.99
CA MET A 253 0.26 0.26 -3.89
C MET A 253 -0.68 1.44 -3.60
N THR A 254 -0.65 2.03 -2.39
CA THR A 254 -1.37 3.28 -2.11
C THR A 254 -0.90 4.46 -2.97
N SER A 255 0.25 4.36 -3.64
CA SER A 255 0.70 5.34 -4.64
C SER A 255 -0.31 5.54 -5.79
N PHE A 256 -1.20 4.58 -6.05
CA PHE A 256 -2.32 4.72 -7.00
C PHE A 256 -3.52 5.49 -6.46
N VAL A 257 -3.64 5.61 -5.13
CA VAL A 257 -4.79 6.17 -4.45
C VAL A 257 -4.65 7.69 -4.32
N PRO A 258 -5.72 8.49 -4.49
CA PRO A 258 -5.69 9.92 -4.24
C PRO A 258 -5.69 10.22 -2.73
N LEU A 259 -4.57 9.94 -2.06
CA LEU A 259 -4.42 10.00 -0.60
C LEU A 259 -4.73 11.38 0.00
N GLU A 260 -4.55 12.47 -0.76
CA GLU A 260 -4.91 13.83 -0.36
C GLU A 260 -6.42 14.03 -0.15
N LYS A 261 -7.25 13.15 -0.72
CA LYS A 261 -8.71 13.15 -0.54
C LYS A 261 -9.14 12.34 0.70
N VAL A 262 -8.26 11.50 1.24
CA VAL A 262 -8.57 10.62 2.38
C VAL A 262 -8.41 11.41 3.68
N ARG A 263 -9.54 11.71 4.34
CA ARG A 263 -9.59 12.48 5.61
C ARG A 263 -10.17 11.64 6.75
N PRO A 264 -9.41 10.66 7.28
CA PRO A 264 -9.95 9.67 8.23
C PRO A 264 -10.40 10.31 9.54
N VAL A 265 -9.68 11.32 10.04
CA VAL A 265 -10.06 12.06 11.25
C VAL A 265 -11.34 12.86 11.06
N VAL A 266 -11.56 13.46 9.89
CA VAL A 266 -12.79 14.20 9.58
C VAL A 266 -13.96 13.22 9.46
N TRP A 267 -13.75 12.07 8.82
CA TRP A 267 -14.75 11.02 8.72
C TRP A 267 -15.13 10.45 10.08
N ALA A 268 -14.15 10.09 10.91
CA ALA A 268 -14.37 9.61 12.27
C ALA A 268 -15.10 10.64 13.14
N ARG A 269 -14.70 11.93 13.09
CA ARG A 269 -15.40 13.01 13.80
C ARG A 269 -16.85 13.18 13.32
N ARG A 270 -17.13 13.05 12.02
CA ARG A 270 -18.51 13.09 11.49
C ARG A 270 -19.33 11.90 11.95
N VAL A 271 -18.76 10.70 11.98
CA VAL A 271 -19.45 9.49 12.46
C VAL A 271 -19.75 9.58 13.95
N LEU A 272 -18.79 10.10 14.74
CA LEU A 272 -18.98 10.33 16.18
C LEU A 272 -20.00 11.45 16.45
N ALA A 273 -19.97 12.55 15.69
CA ALA A 273 -20.95 13.64 15.81
C ALA A 273 -22.37 13.18 15.46
N ARG A 274 -22.53 12.35 14.42
CA ARG A 274 -23.84 11.75 14.06
C ARG A 274 -24.39 10.77 15.10
N ARG A 275 -23.56 10.26 16.01
CA ARG A 275 -24.00 9.43 17.14
C ARG A 275 -24.37 10.25 18.38
N GLY A 276 -24.12 11.55 18.36
CA GLY A 276 -24.33 12.46 19.49
C GLY A 276 -25.51 13.43 19.33
N GLU A 277 -26.25 13.42 18.22
CA GLU A 277 -27.52 14.15 18.10
C GLU A 277 -28.65 13.29 18.68
N PRO A 278 -29.24 13.67 19.83
CA PRO A 278 -30.50 13.08 20.24
C PRO A 278 -31.57 13.50 19.23
N ALA A 279 -32.39 12.54 18.78
CA ALA A 279 -33.56 12.85 17.98
C ALA A 279 -34.45 13.83 18.75
N THR A 280 -34.48 15.09 18.32
CA THR A 280 -35.52 16.03 18.74
C THR A 280 -36.86 15.43 18.30
N PRO A 281 -37.79 15.14 19.22
CA PRO A 281 -39.14 14.78 18.84
C PRO A 281 -39.75 15.95 18.06
N ASP A 282 -40.37 15.66 16.92
CA ASP A 282 -41.19 16.63 16.19
C ASP A 282 -42.26 17.20 17.11
N ASP A 283 -42.17 18.50 17.41
CA ASP A 283 -43.27 19.31 17.95
C ASP A 283 -44.28 19.57 16.82
N ASP A 284 -44.98 18.52 16.40
CA ASP A 284 -46.08 18.60 15.45
C ASP A 284 -47.40 18.80 16.22
N ALA A 285 -47.59 20.01 16.76
CA ALA A 285 -48.87 20.46 17.30
C ALA A 285 -49.01 21.99 17.17
N SER A 286 -49.16 22.48 15.94
CA SER A 286 -49.78 23.78 15.69
C SER A 286 -51.17 23.57 15.05
N PRO A 287 -52.26 24.11 15.62
CA PRO A 287 -53.61 23.89 15.12
C PRO A 287 -53.90 24.68 13.83
N PRO A 288 -54.88 24.24 13.01
CA PRO A 288 -55.13 24.81 11.69
C PRO A 288 -55.70 26.23 11.77
N SER A 289 -54.97 27.17 11.17
CA SER A 289 -55.43 28.54 10.92
C SER A 289 -56.47 28.56 9.79
N ALA A 290 -57.61 29.17 10.09
CA ALA A 290 -58.77 29.25 9.22
C ALA A 290 -58.51 30.02 7.91
N LEU A 291 -58.95 29.44 6.80
CA LEU A 291 -59.07 30.07 5.50
C LEU A 291 -60.17 31.14 5.53
N THR A 292 -59.78 32.43 5.58
CA THR A 292 -60.67 33.54 5.18
C THR A 292 -60.26 34.02 3.79
N GLY A 293 -61.24 33.96 2.88
CA GLY A 293 -61.06 34.13 1.44
C GLY A 293 -60.62 35.52 1.00
N ARG A 294 -60.08 35.55 -0.23
CA ARG A 294 -59.79 36.78 -0.96
C ARG A 294 -60.37 36.67 -2.37
N GLU A 295 -61.35 37.53 -2.61
CA GLU A 295 -62.08 37.78 -3.86
C GLU A 295 -61.16 38.49 -4.89
N PRO A 296 -61.34 38.30 -6.21
CA PRO A 296 -60.47 38.90 -7.22
C PRO A 296 -60.99 40.27 -7.68
N ALA A 297 -60.11 41.28 -7.69
CA ALA A 297 -60.41 42.60 -8.26
C ALA A 297 -59.63 42.82 -9.57
N ILE A 298 -60.42 43.15 -10.59
CA ILE A 298 -60.11 43.48 -11.98
C ILE A 298 -59.38 44.84 -12.05
N GLY A 299 -58.46 45.01 -13.01
CA GLY A 299 -57.67 46.23 -13.24
C GLY A 299 -58.49 47.48 -13.65
N PRO A 300 -57.81 48.61 -13.95
CA PRO A 300 -57.68 48.93 -15.37
C PRO A 300 -56.41 49.71 -15.81
N ALA A 301 -56.29 49.72 -17.14
CA ALA A 301 -55.52 50.47 -18.12
C ALA A 301 -54.70 51.74 -17.76
N THR A 302 -53.62 51.84 -18.56
CA THR A 302 -52.73 52.93 -19.03
C THR A 302 -53.23 54.38 -18.99
N PRO A 303 -52.28 55.34 -19.07
CA PRO A 303 -51.85 55.90 -20.36
C PRO A 303 -50.41 55.52 -20.77
#